data_AF-A0A1X0HSJ6-F1
#
_entry.id   AF-A0A1X0HSJ6-F1
#
_cell.length_a   1.000
_cell.length_b   1.000
_cell.length_c   1.000
_cell.angle_alpha   90.00
_cell.angle_beta   90.00
_cell.angle_gamma   90.00
#
_symmetry.space_group_name_H-M   'P 1'
#
loop_
_entity.id
_entity.type
_entity.pdbx_description
1 polymer ?
#
loop_
_entity_poly.entity_id
_entity_poly.type
_entity_poly.pdbx_seq_one_letter_code
_entity_poly.pdbx_strand_id
1 'polypeptide(L)'
;TSPYFFNAGLFDSGLALARLGRFYAEAVIDSGIDFDVLFGPAYKGIPLAATTAVALAEQHQRDLPWCFNRKEAKDHGEGGT
;
A
#
# COMPACT_ATOMS: atom_id res chain seq x y z
N THR A 1 -21.23 15.56 -13.82
CA THR A 1 -20.28 14.71 -14.56
C THR A 1 -18.87 15.10 -14.18
N SER A 2 -17.95 14.17 -13.94
CA SER A 2 -16.54 14.51 -13.68
C SER A 2 -15.81 14.75 -15.02
N PRO A 3 -15.01 15.82 -15.18
CA PRO A 3 -14.27 16.09 -16.42
C PRO A 3 -13.04 15.20 -16.59
N TYR A 4 -12.65 14.43 -15.57
CA TYR A 4 -11.57 13.47 -15.64
C TYR A 4 -11.82 12.26 -14.72
N PHE A 5 -11.09 11.18 -14.97
CA PHE A 5 -11.05 10.00 -14.13
C PHE A 5 -9.61 9.53 -14.00
N PHE A 6 -9.12 9.38 -12.77
CA PHE A 6 -7.83 8.77 -12.52
C PHE A 6 -8.02 7.30 -12.15
N ASN A 7 -7.52 6.41 -13.00
CA ASN A 7 -7.63 4.98 -12.77
C ASN A 7 -6.27 4.39 -12.34
N ALA A 8 -6.07 4.26 -11.03
CA ALA A 8 -4.90 3.58 -10.50
C ALA A 8 -4.81 2.10 -10.91
N GLY A 9 -5.90 1.48 -11.39
CA GLY A 9 -5.88 0.13 -11.92
C GLY A 9 -5.10 -0.03 -13.23
N LEU A 10 -4.72 1.07 -13.90
CA LEU A 10 -3.87 1.04 -15.09
C LEU A 10 -2.37 0.91 -14.74
N PHE A 11 -1.99 0.94 -13.46
CA PHE A 11 -0.66 0.55 -13.01
C PHE A 11 -0.59 -0.98 -12.86
N ASP A 12 -0.72 -1.69 -13.98
CA ASP A 12 -0.96 -3.14 -14.04
C ASP A 12 0.29 -3.98 -14.39
N SER A 13 1.46 -3.35 -14.46
CA SER A 13 2.76 -4.02 -14.65
C SER A 13 3.66 -3.89 -13.43
N GLY A 14 4.62 -4.82 -13.28
CA GLY A 14 5.56 -4.83 -12.15
C GLY A 14 6.37 -3.54 -12.03
N LEU A 15 6.83 -2.97 -13.16
CA LEU A 15 7.56 -1.69 -13.16
C LEU A 15 6.67 -0.52 -12.75
N ALA A 16 5.42 -0.49 -13.23
CA ALA A 16 4.46 0.55 -12.85
C ALA A 16 4.15 0.48 -11.34
N LEU A 17 3.91 -0.72 -10.82
CA LEU A 17 3.67 -0.94 -9.39
C LEU A 17 4.88 -0.54 -8.54
N ALA A 18 6.10 -0.94 -8.95
CA ALA A 18 7.32 -0.56 -8.25
C ALA A 18 7.52 0.96 -8.21
N ARG A 19 7.27 1.67 -9.31
CA ARG A 19 7.30 3.14 -9.35
C ARG A 19 6.24 3.74 -8.42
N LEU A 20 5.03 3.19 -8.42
CA LEU A 20 3.95 3.65 -7.57
C LEU A 20 4.33 3.52 -6.09
N GLY A 21 4.88 2.38 -5.67
CA GLY A 21 5.36 2.20 -4.29
C GLY A 21 6.44 3.20 -3.89
N ARG A 22 7.38 3.51 -4.79
CA ARG A 22 8.40 4.54 -4.55
C ARG A 22 7.80 5.95 -4.39
N PHE A 23 6.80 6.31 -5.19
CA PHE A 23 6.12 7.59 -5.04
C PHE A 23 5.38 7.72 -3.70
N TYR A 24 4.73 6.65 -3.24
CA TYR A 24 4.09 6.64 -1.92
C TYR A 24 5.11 6.68 -0.77
N ALA A 25 6.23 5.97 -0.89
CA ALA A 25 7.30 5.99 0.09
C ALA A 25 7.94 7.38 0.21
N GLU A 26 8.24 8.03 -0.92
CA GLU A 26 8.75 9.40 -0.92
C GLU A 26 7.77 10.37 -0.27
N ALA A 27 6.49 10.31 -0.65
CA ALA A 27 5.46 11.19 -0.11
C ALA A 27 5.26 11.02 1.40
N VAL A 28 5.32 9.80 1.93
CA VAL A 28 5.17 9.59 3.38
C VAL A 28 6.40 10.07 4.15
N ILE A 29 7.61 9.90 3.60
CA ILE A 29 8.84 10.44 4.22
C ILE A 29 8.84 11.97 4.21
N ASP A 30 8.50 12.59 3.07
CA ASP A 30 8.42 14.06 2.93
C ASP A 30 7.37 14.67 3.87
N SER A 31 6.28 13.93 4.15
CA SER A 31 5.24 14.41 5.07
C SER A 31 5.72 14.63 6.51
N GLY A 32 6.80 13.96 6.93
CA GLY A 32 7.29 13.98 8.32
C GLY A 32 6.32 13.37 9.34
N ILE A 33 5.30 12.64 8.89
CA ILE A 33 4.33 11.96 9.76
C ILE A 33 4.99 10.72 10.36
N ASP A 34 4.93 10.58 11.68
CA ASP A 34 5.33 9.38 12.38
C ASP A 34 4.24 8.30 12.31
N PHE A 35 4.66 7.05 12.08
CA PHE A 35 3.78 5.90 12.02
C PHE A 35 4.56 4.60 12.28
N ASP A 36 3.84 3.61 12.80
CA ASP A 36 4.39 2.31 13.20
C ASP A 36 4.01 1.16 12.25
N VAL A 37 2.95 1.34 11.45
CA VAL A 37 2.43 0.30 10.56
C VAL A 37 1.82 0.89 9.29
N LEU A 38 2.01 0.21 8.16
CA LEU A 38 1.29 0.49 6.92
C LEU A 38 0.06 -0.40 6.80
N PHE A 39 -1.12 0.22 6.73
CA PHE A 39 -2.39 -0.50 6.54
C PHE A 39 -2.93 -0.33 5.12
N GLY A 40 -3.11 -1.44 4.41
CA GLY A 40 -3.66 -1.48 3.05
C GLY A 40 -5.12 -1.94 3.04
N PRO A 41 -6.11 -1.05 2.84
CA PRO A 41 -7.51 -1.47 2.81
C PRO A 41 -7.83 -2.35 1.59
N ALA A 42 -8.54 -3.46 1.81
CA ALA A 42 -8.92 -4.35 0.71
C ALA A 42 -9.80 -3.66 -0.36
N TYR A 43 -9.61 -3.93 -1.66
CA TYR A 43 -8.57 -4.78 -2.27
C TYR A 43 -7.38 -3.97 -2.80
N LYS A 44 -7.64 -2.76 -3.31
CA LYS A 44 -6.65 -1.93 -4.01
C LYS A 44 -5.54 -1.43 -3.08
N GLY A 45 -5.82 -1.26 -1.79
CA GLY A 45 -4.82 -0.85 -0.81
C GLY A 45 -3.80 -1.93 -0.48
N ILE A 46 -4.11 -3.21 -0.72
CA ILE A 46 -3.21 -4.34 -0.42
C ILE A 46 -1.91 -4.23 -1.24
N PRO A 47 -1.94 -4.19 -2.59
CA PRO A 47 -0.70 -4.05 -3.36
C PRO A 47 -0.01 -2.72 -3.09
N LEU A 48 -0.75 -1.64 -2.81
CA LEU A 48 -0.18 -0.33 -2.49
C LEU A 48 0.61 -0.35 -1.19
N ALA A 49 0.03 -0.87 -0.10
CA ALA A 49 0.73 -0.98 1.18
C ALA A 49 1.96 -1.89 1.05
N ALA A 50 1.82 -3.03 0.36
CA ALA A 50 2.93 -3.94 0.14
C ALA A 50 4.08 -3.27 -0.64
N THR A 51 3.81 -2.64 -1.79
CA THR A 51 4.88 -2.02 -2.58
C THR A 51 5.48 -0.77 -1.91
N THR A 52 4.70 -0.08 -1.07
CA THR A 52 5.19 1.08 -0.30
C THR A 52 6.11 0.62 0.83
N ALA A 53 5.76 -0.45 1.55
CA ALA A 53 6.60 -1.04 2.58
C ALA A 53 7.95 -1.51 2.01
N VAL A 54 7.93 -2.19 0.84
CA VAL A 54 9.15 -2.58 0.13
C VAL A 54 10.01 -1.36 -0.20
N ALA A 55 9.42 -0.30 -0.76
CA ALA A 55 10.17 0.91 -1.12
C ALA A 55 10.74 1.65 0.10
N LEU A 56 10.02 1.71 1.22
CA LEU A 56 10.52 2.26 2.48
C LEU A 56 11.74 1.51 3.01
N ALA A 57 11.70 0.17 2.97
CA ALA A 57 12.83 -0.65 3.41
C ALA A 57 14.05 -0.48 2.48
N GLU A 58 13.86 -0.54 1.16
CA GLU A 58 14.96 -0.49 0.18
C GLU A 58 15.59 0.90 0.05
N GLN A 59 14.79 1.97 0.07
CA GLN A 59 15.25 3.32 -0.31
C GLN A 59 15.41 4.27 0.86
N HIS A 60 14.69 4.03 1.96
CA HIS A 60 14.66 4.92 3.12
C HIS A 60 15.14 4.26 4.41
N GLN A 61 15.61 3.00 4.34
CA GLN A 61 16.08 2.23 5.49
C GLN A 61 15.05 2.14 6.63
N ARG A 62 13.75 2.18 6.28
CA ARG A 62 12.64 2.05 7.22
C ARG A 62 11.95 0.72 7.01
N ASP A 63 12.39 -0.28 7.76
CA ASP A 63 11.75 -1.59 7.80
C ASP A 63 10.54 -1.55 8.75
N LEU A 64 9.34 -1.54 8.17
CA LEU A 64 8.09 -1.36 8.91
C LEU A 64 7.13 -2.53 8.71
N PRO A 65 6.41 -2.95 9.76
CA PRO A 65 5.28 -3.84 9.62
C PRO A 65 4.24 -3.28 8.64
N TRP A 66 3.60 -4.19 7.90
CA TRP A 66 2.42 -3.86 7.10
C TRP A 66 1.33 -4.90 7.29
N CYS A 67 0.08 -4.48 7.14
CA CYS A 67 -1.07 -5.35 7.27
C CYS A 67 -2.22 -4.90 6.35
N PHE A 68 -3.23 -5.76 6.22
CA PHE A 68 -4.43 -5.49 5.43
C PHE A 68 -5.62 -6.24 5.99
N ASN A 69 -6.82 -5.72 5.75
CA ASN A 69 -8.06 -6.39 6.11
C ASN A 69 -8.62 -7.23 4.95
N ARG A 70 -9.59 -8.08 5.25
CA ARG A 70 -10.51 -8.68 4.25
C ARG A 70 -11.85 -7.96 4.31
N LYS A 71 -12.65 -8.06 3.23
CA LYS A 71 -14.04 -7.54 3.22
C LYS A 71 -15.01 -8.45 3.97
N GLU A 72 -14.71 -9.74 4.00
CA GLU A 72 -15.47 -10.74 4.73
C GLU A 72 -14.56 -11.40 5.76
N ALA A 73 -15.13 -11.70 6.92
CA ALA A 73 -14.47 -12.48 7.95
C ALA A 73 -14.16 -13.88 7.40
N LYS A 74 -13.04 -14.46 7.84
CA LYS A 74 -12.76 -15.86 7.55
C LYS A 74 -13.70 -16.74 8.38
N ASP A 75 -14.24 -17.78 7.76
CA ASP A 75 -15.00 -18.87 8.41
C ASP A 75 -14.10 -20.04 8.86
N HIS A 76 -12.79 -19.98 8.59
CA HIS A 76 -11.80 -20.97 9.02
C HIS A 76 -10.36 -20.39 9.09
N GLY A 77 -9.45 -21.05 9.81
CA GLY A 77 -8.05 -20.62 10.01
C GLY A 77 -7.88 -19.59 11.13
N GLU A 78 -6.90 -18.69 11.04
CA GLU A 78 -6.58 -17.68 12.09
C GLU A 78 -7.66 -16.60 12.36
N GLY A 79 -8.92 -16.83 11.98
CA GLY A 79 -10.12 -16.16 12.54
C GLY A 79 -10.10 -14.63 12.63
N GLY A 80 -10.72 -13.94 11.68
CA GLY A 80 -10.96 -12.49 11.78
C GLY A 80 -12.30 -12.20 12.45
N THR A 81 -12.29 -12.02 13.78
CA THR A 81 -13.36 -11.32 14.53
C THR A 81 -13.00 -9.86 14.71
#